data_AF-T0ZCD3-F1
#
_entry.id   AF-T0ZCD3-F1
#
_cell.length_a   1.000
_cell.length_b   1.000
_cell.length_c   1.000
_cell.angle_alpha   90.00
_cell.angle_beta   90.00
_cell.angle_gamma   90.00
#
_symmetry.space_group_name_H-M   'P 1'
#
loop_
_entity.id
_entity.type
_entity.pdbx_description
1 polymer ?
#
loop_
_entity_poly.entity_id
_entity_poly.type
_entity_poly.pdbx_seq_one_letter_code
_entity_poly.pdbx_strand_id
1 'polypeptide(L)'
;MDTNAVKRLVEEAKTGSHEAFDELVRITYPNLLARAVALTGNLDDARDALQEAYLRAFRSLKNFRGDSSFSRWMSSIVTNASSTLLAKARRRRFEVIEGADVLLGDTLSNSSVTDQDIASTMEVQAALKKLPEELRRIVILKELYGMEHSEIALVLGITESN
;
A
#
# COMPACT_ATOMS: atom_id res chain seq x y z
N MET A 1 11.11 9.82 10.93
CA MET A 1 10.27 9.19 11.98
C MET A 1 11.20 8.78 13.10
N ASP A 2 10.98 9.21 14.35
CA ASP A 2 11.86 8.83 15.46
C ASP A 2 11.69 7.34 15.79
N THR A 3 12.70 6.55 15.44
CA THR A 3 12.71 5.09 15.61
C THR A 3 12.53 4.67 17.07
N ASN A 4 12.98 5.47 18.04
CA ASN A 4 12.84 5.14 19.45
C ASN A 4 11.42 5.39 19.96
N ALA A 5 10.78 6.48 19.52
CA ALA A 5 9.37 6.75 19.81
C ALA A 5 8.46 5.64 19.27
N VAL A 6 8.69 5.20 18.02
CA VAL A 6 7.92 4.09 17.40
C VAL A 6 8.09 2.80 18.18
N LYS A 7 9.32 2.45 18.58
CA LYS A 7 9.57 1.24 19.37
C LYS A 7 8.81 1.26 20.70
N ARG A 8 8.81 2.39 21.41
CA ARG A 8 8.05 2.52 22.67
C ARG A 8 6.56 2.30 22.46
N LEU A 9 5.97 2.95 21.45
CA LEU A 9 4.55 2.78 21.12
C LEU A 9 4.21 1.33 20.75
N VAL A 10 5.10 0.63 20.05
CA VAL A 10 4.91 -0.79 19.74
C VAL A 10 4.87 -1.65 21.00
N GLU A 11 5.77 -1.42 21.95
CA GLU A 11 5.79 -2.18 23.21
C GLU A 11 4.58 -1.87 24.10
N GLU A 12 4.13 -0.61 24.16
CA GLU A 12 2.89 -0.24 24.84
C GLU A 12 1.64 -0.83 24.16
N ALA A 13 1.59 -0.83 22.83
CA ALA A 13 0.48 -1.41 22.10
C ALA A 13 0.43 -2.95 22.26
N LYS A 14 1.58 -3.61 22.38
CA LYS A 14 1.65 -5.06 22.69
C LYS A 14 1.04 -5.42 24.05
N THR A 15 1.17 -4.54 25.05
CA THR A 15 0.57 -4.75 26.38
C THR A 15 -0.93 -4.43 26.42
N GLY A 16 -1.51 -3.94 25.31
CA GLY A 16 -2.94 -3.68 25.15
C GLY A 16 -3.33 -2.21 25.17
N SER A 17 -2.36 -1.28 25.12
CA SER A 17 -2.64 0.15 24.99
C SER A 17 -3.24 0.45 23.63
N HIS A 18 -4.53 0.79 23.60
CA HIS A 18 -5.22 1.18 22.38
C HIS A 18 -4.73 2.55 21.89
N GLU A 19 -4.46 3.47 22.81
CA GLU A 19 -3.91 4.81 22.49
C GLU A 19 -2.55 4.72 21.80
N ALA A 20 -1.68 3.81 22.26
CA ALA A 20 -0.37 3.61 21.62
C ALA A 20 -0.54 3.05 20.20
N PHE A 21 -1.52 2.17 19.98
CA PHE A 21 -1.83 1.68 18.65
C PHE A 21 -2.42 2.76 17.74
N ASP A 22 -3.34 3.59 18.24
CA ASP A 22 -3.93 4.71 17.49
C ASP A 22 -2.85 5.71 17.07
N GLU A 23 -1.87 5.97 17.92
CA GLU A 23 -0.72 6.81 17.57
C GLU A 23 0.14 6.16 16.48
N LEU A 24 0.39 4.84 16.54
CA LEU A 24 1.07 4.10 15.45
C LEU A 24 0.31 4.20 14.12
N VAL A 25 -1.03 4.10 14.15
CA VAL A 25 -1.88 4.32 12.97
C VAL A 25 -1.66 5.74 12.45
N ARG A 26 -1.81 6.76 13.31
CA ARG A 26 -1.71 8.16 12.91
C ARG A 26 -0.38 8.50 12.23
N ILE A 27 0.74 8.04 12.78
CA ILE A 27 2.08 8.35 12.23
C ILE A 27 2.39 7.57 10.94
N THR A 28 1.80 6.39 10.74
CA THR A 28 2.09 5.54 9.56
C THR A 28 1.08 5.69 8.44
N TYR A 29 -0.14 6.15 8.74
CA TYR A 29 -1.26 6.25 7.80
C TYR A 29 -0.93 7.00 6.50
N PRO A 30 -0.32 8.21 6.50
CA PRO A 30 -0.09 8.95 5.26
C PRO A 30 0.79 8.19 4.26
N ASN A 31 1.88 7.60 4.75
CA ASN A 31 2.83 6.86 3.91
C ASN A 31 2.24 5.53 3.43
N LEU A 32 1.52 4.83 4.31
CA LEU A 32 0.90 3.55 3.96
C LEU A 32 -0.31 3.74 3.04
N LEU A 33 -1.02 4.88 3.12
CA LEU A 33 -2.09 5.23 2.18
C LEU A 33 -1.53 5.52 0.80
N ALA A 34 -0.46 6.32 0.70
CA ALA A 34 0.21 6.55 -0.58
C ALA A 34 0.65 5.23 -1.24
N ARG A 35 1.22 4.31 -0.44
CA ARG A 35 1.58 2.97 -0.91
C ARG A 35 0.36 2.17 -1.36
N ALA A 36 -0.68 2.13 -0.55
CA ALA A 36 -1.90 1.40 -0.87
C ALA A 36 -2.54 1.93 -2.17
N VAL A 37 -2.57 3.25 -2.38
CA VAL A 37 -3.05 3.88 -3.63
C VAL A 37 -2.19 3.47 -4.82
N ALA A 38 -0.86 3.42 -4.67
CA ALA A 38 0.02 2.95 -5.74
C ALA A 38 -0.23 1.48 -6.11
N LEU A 39 -0.67 0.66 -5.14
CA LEU A 39 -1.00 -0.76 -5.33
C LEU A 39 -2.39 -0.97 -5.94
N THR A 40 -3.40 -0.27 -5.41
CA THR A 40 -4.82 -0.48 -5.78
C THR A 40 -5.28 0.36 -6.96
N GLY A 41 -4.56 1.44 -7.27
CA GLY A 41 -4.89 2.38 -8.35
C GLY A 41 -5.96 3.41 -7.99
N ASN A 42 -6.64 3.30 -6.85
CA ASN A 42 -7.65 4.26 -6.39
C ASN A 42 -7.69 4.37 -4.86
N LEU A 43 -8.25 5.49 -4.38
CA LEU A 43 -8.25 5.87 -2.97
C LEU A 43 -9.18 5.00 -2.09
N ASP A 44 -10.31 4.57 -2.63
CA ASP A 44 -11.31 3.84 -1.85
C ASP A 44 -10.83 2.42 -1.56
N ASP A 45 -10.35 1.70 -2.59
CA ASP A 45 -9.73 0.40 -2.40
C ASP A 45 -8.48 0.48 -1.50
N ALA A 46 -7.73 1.59 -1.56
CA ALA A 46 -6.58 1.81 -0.70
C ALA A 46 -6.98 1.94 0.79
N ARG A 47 -8.09 2.64 1.06
CA ARG A 47 -8.65 2.79 2.42
C ARG A 47 -9.15 1.46 2.96
N ASP A 48 -9.86 0.68 2.14
CA ASP A 48 -10.33 -0.66 2.49
C ASP A 48 -9.17 -1.61 2.81
N ALA A 49 -8.13 -1.60 1.95
CA ALA A 49 -6.92 -2.39 2.18
C ALA A 49 -6.19 -1.97 3.46
N LEU A 50 -6.10 -0.68 3.76
CA LEU A 50 -5.49 -0.19 4.99
C LEU A 50 -6.28 -0.58 6.23
N GLN A 51 -7.61 -0.48 6.18
CA GLN A 51 -8.45 -0.86 7.31
C GLN A 51 -8.23 -2.34 7.65
N GLU A 52 -8.29 -3.22 6.66
CA GLU A 52 -8.01 -4.65 6.84
C GLU A 52 -6.57 -4.89 7.33
N ALA A 53 -5.60 -4.14 6.80
CA ALA A 53 -4.20 -4.25 7.22
C ALA A 53 -4.02 -3.86 8.70
N TYR A 54 -4.63 -2.77 9.17
CA TYR A 54 -4.56 -2.37 10.58
C TYR A 54 -5.29 -3.34 11.50
N LEU A 55 -6.42 -3.90 11.08
CA LEU A 55 -7.10 -4.96 11.85
C LEU A 55 -6.22 -6.21 11.98
N ARG A 56 -5.54 -6.62 10.92
CA ARG A 56 -4.56 -7.73 10.96
C ARG A 56 -3.36 -7.40 11.83
N ALA A 57 -2.83 -6.17 11.71
CA ALA A 57 -1.72 -5.70 12.50
C ALA A 57 -2.08 -5.72 13.98
N PHE A 58 -3.22 -5.17 14.38
CA PHE A 58 -3.69 -5.18 15.76
C PHE A 58 -3.76 -6.60 16.35
N ARG A 59 -4.32 -7.56 15.59
CA ARG A 59 -4.43 -8.97 16.01
C ARG A 59 -3.09 -9.69 16.13
N SER A 60 -2.10 -9.31 15.31
CA SER A 60 -0.80 -9.99 15.23
C SER A 60 0.34 -9.26 15.94
N LEU A 61 0.11 -8.04 16.42
CA LEU A 61 1.13 -7.17 17.02
C LEU A 61 1.84 -7.82 18.21
N LYS A 62 1.11 -8.61 19.02
CA LYS A 62 1.68 -9.36 20.15
C LYS A 62 2.79 -10.33 19.72
N ASN A 63 2.73 -10.83 18.49
CA ASN A 63 3.71 -11.76 17.91
C ASN A 63 4.81 -11.05 17.13
N PHE A 64 4.79 -9.72 17.02
CA PHE A 64 5.81 -8.96 16.32
C PHE A 64 7.15 -9.02 17.08
N ARG A 65 8.14 -9.71 16.51
CA ARG A 65 9.44 -9.95 17.15
C ARG A 65 10.41 -8.77 17.11
N GLY A 66 10.17 -7.78 16.25
CA GLY A 66 11.09 -6.64 16.08
C GLY A 66 12.32 -6.95 15.22
N ASP A 67 12.36 -8.10 14.54
CA ASP A 67 13.43 -8.49 13.61
C ASP A 67 13.57 -7.51 12.42
N SER A 68 12.48 -6.79 12.09
CA SER A 68 12.45 -5.69 11.13
C SER A 68 11.90 -4.43 11.79
N SER A 69 12.03 -3.27 11.12
CA SER A 69 11.30 -2.07 11.57
C SER A 69 9.79 -2.30 11.51
N PHE A 70 9.05 -1.65 12.41
CA PHE A 70 7.58 -1.68 12.40
C PHE A 70 7.01 -1.22 11.05
N SER A 71 7.60 -0.17 10.45
CA SER A 71 7.19 0.32 9.13
C SER A 71 7.35 -0.73 8.03
N ARG A 72 8.42 -1.54 8.07
CA ARG A 72 8.63 -2.63 7.09
C ARG A 72 7.65 -3.77 7.29
N TRP A 73 7.42 -4.15 8.55
CA TRP A 73 6.43 -5.16 8.90
C TRP A 73 5.02 -4.75 8.45
N MET A 74 4.59 -3.54 8.82
CA MET A 74 3.28 -3.00 8.44
C MET A 74 3.13 -2.86 6.92
N SER A 75 4.19 -2.42 6.22
CA SER A 75 4.22 -2.36 4.76
C SER A 75 3.95 -3.70 4.09
N SER A 76 4.44 -4.80 4.68
CA SER A 76 4.21 -6.15 4.16
C SER A 76 2.75 -6.55 4.32
N ILE A 77 2.13 -6.21 5.46
CA ILE A 77 0.71 -6.45 5.72
C ILE A 77 -0.17 -5.67 4.74
N VAL A 78 0.13 -4.38 4.51
CA VAL A 78 -0.59 -3.53 3.54
C VAL A 78 -0.49 -4.12 2.13
N THR A 79 0.70 -4.53 1.72
CA THR A 79 0.93 -5.16 0.40
C THR A 79 0.06 -6.40 0.22
N ASN A 80 0.02 -7.26 1.24
CA ASN A 80 -0.81 -8.48 1.22
C ASN A 80 -2.31 -8.16 1.21
N ALA A 81 -2.75 -7.14 1.97
CA ALA A 81 -4.15 -6.72 2.00
C ALA A 81 -4.59 -6.15 0.64
N SER A 82 -3.81 -5.26 0.04
CA SER A 82 -4.07 -4.71 -1.29
C SER A 82 -4.13 -5.81 -2.36
N SER A 83 -3.18 -6.75 -2.33
CA SER A 83 -3.16 -7.88 -3.29
C SER A 83 -4.39 -8.78 -3.13
N THR A 84 -4.81 -9.04 -1.89
CA THR A 84 -6.02 -9.84 -1.61
C THR A 84 -7.27 -9.15 -2.16
N LEU A 85 -7.38 -7.84 -1.98
CA LEU A 85 -8.50 -7.04 -2.48
C LEU A 85 -8.55 -7.07 -4.02
N LEU A 86 -7.42 -6.84 -4.68
CA LEU A 86 -7.31 -6.89 -6.14
C LEU A 86 -7.66 -8.26 -6.70
N ALA A 87 -7.19 -9.34 -6.07
CA ALA A 87 -7.53 -10.71 -6.47
C ALA A 87 -9.04 -10.97 -6.36
N LYS A 88 -9.70 -10.46 -5.31
CA LYS A 88 -11.15 -10.57 -5.12
C LYS A 88 -11.93 -9.77 -6.16
N ALA A 89 -11.47 -8.56 -6.49
CA ALA A 89 -12.06 -7.73 -7.53
C ALA A 89 -11.96 -8.40 -8.92
N ARG A 90 -10.81 -9.01 -9.24
CA ARG A 90 -10.63 -9.79 -10.48
C ARG A 90 -11.58 -10.97 -10.55
N ARG A 91 -11.70 -11.78 -9.47
CA ARG A 91 -12.63 -12.92 -9.44
C ARG A 91 -14.08 -12.49 -9.68
N ARG A 92 -14.53 -11.42 -9.02
CA ARG A 92 -15.86 -10.83 -9.25
C ARG A 92 -16.07 -10.40 -10.70
N ARG A 93 -15.05 -9.83 -11.35
CA ARG A 93 -15.11 -9.49 -12.78
C ARG A 93 -15.21 -10.73 -13.66
N PHE A 94 -14.46 -11.79 -13.39
CA PHE A 94 -14.57 -13.04 -14.14
C PHE A 94 -15.95 -13.70 -14.00
N GLU A 95 -16.56 -13.65 -12.81
CA GLU A 95 -17.95 -14.11 -12.59
C GLU A 95 -18.98 -13.24 -13.34
N VAL A 96 -18.73 -11.94 -13.50
CA VAL A 96 -19.60 -11.02 -14.25
C VAL A 96 -19.43 -11.14 -15.77
N ILE A 97 -18.22 -11.46 -16.26
CA ILE A 97 -17.93 -11.63 -17.69
C ILE A 97 -18.61 -12.88 -18.29
N GLU A 98 -18.96 -13.90 -17.49
CA GLU A 98 -19.84 -14.99 -17.92
C GLU A 98 -21.30 -14.53 -18.17
N GLY A 99 -21.66 -13.27 -17.85
CA GLY A 99 -23.03 -12.74 -17.98
C GLY A 99 -23.19 -11.40 -18.70
N ALA A 100 -22.17 -10.53 -18.80
CA ALA A 100 -22.27 -9.29 -19.57
C ALA A 100 -20.89 -8.70 -19.89
N ASP A 101 -20.74 -8.25 -21.14
CA ASP A 101 -19.69 -7.36 -21.62
C ASP A 101 -19.77 -6.01 -20.88
N VAL A 102 -18.63 -5.35 -20.58
CA VAL A 102 -18.44 -3.87 -20.42
C VAL A 102 -17.29 -3.44 -19.48
N LEU A 103 -16.38 -2.67 -20.10
CA LEU A 103 -15.58 -1.48 -19.73
C LEU A 103 -14.72 -1.39 -18.45
N LEU A 104 -13.44 -1.10 -18.70
CA LEU A 104 -12.41 -0.72 -17.73
C LEU A 104 -12.43 0.82 -17.54
N GLY A 105 -12.85 1.28 -16.37
CA GLY A 105 -12.95 2.72 -16.05
C GLY A 105 -11.66 3.30 -15.44
N ASP A 106 -11.14 4.33 -16.09
CA ASP A 106 -10.12 5.28 -15.63
C ASP A 106 -10.59 6.06 -14.40
N THR A 107 -9.79 6.14 -13.33
CA THR A 107 -9.82 7.26 -12.38
C THR A 107 -8.52 7.38 -11.58
N LEU A 108 -7.73 8.43 -11.83
CA LEU A 108 -6.73 8.94 -10.89
C LEU A 108 -7.17 10.35 -10.44
N SER A 109 -7.56 10.48 -9.16
CA SER A 109 -7.91 11.74 -8.54
C SER A 109 -6.68 12.36 -7.86
N ASN A 110 -6.33 13.59 -8.26
CA ASN A 110 -5.23 14.38 -7.69
C ASN A 110 -5.56 14.83 -6.26
N SER A 111 -4.57 14.79 -5.35
CA SER A 111 -4.60 15.53 -4.09
C SER A 111 -3.27 16.23 -3.84
N SER A 112 -3.37 17.45 -3.32
CA SER A 112 -2.35 18.51 -3.24
C SER A 112 -1.19 18.22 -2.29
N VAL A 113 0.03 18.60 -2.69
CA VAL A 113 1.25 18.62 -1.85
C VAL A 113 1.95 19.98 -2.02
N THR A 114 2.55 20.50 -0.96
CA THR A 114 3.07 21.87 -0.72
C THR A 114 4.32 22.27 -1.53
N ASP A 115 4.47 23.59 -1.79
CA ASP A 115 5.23 24.24 -2.87
C ASP A 115 6.75 24.05 -2.99
N GLN A 116 7.47 23.54 -1.98
CA GLN A 116 8.95 23.60 -1.99
C GLN A 116 9.65 22.31 -2.43
N ASP A 117 8.97 21.16 -2.37
CA ASP A 117 9.44 19.87 -2.91
C ASP A 117 8.90 19.59 -4.34
N ILE A 118 8.10 20.51 -4.88
CA ILE A 118 7.30 20.32 -6.09
C ILE A 118 8.17 20.25 -7.34
N ALA A 119 9.23 21.04 -7.48
CA ALA A 119 9.97 21.13 -8.74
C ALA A 119 10.62 19.80 -9.14
N SER A 120 11.33 19.16 -8.22
CA SER A 120 11.96 17.85 -8.46
C SER A 120 10.94 16.70 -8.49
N THR A 121 9.87 16.81 -7.68
CA THR A 121 8.80 15.80 -7.65
C THR A 121 7.90 15.87 -8.90
N MET A 122 7.68 17.05 -9.47
CA MET A 122 6.90 17.24 -10.70
C MET A 122 7.60 16.65 -11.91
N GLU A 123 8.92 16.81 -12.03
CA GLU A 123 9.68 16.21 -13.13
C GLU A 123 9.63 14.68 -13.07
N VAL A 124 9.81 14.12 -11.87
CA VAL A 124 9.70 12.68 -11.64
C VAL A 124 8.27 12.20 -11.89
N GLN A 125 7.24 12.90 -11.40
CA GLN A 125 5.85 12.55 -11.67
C GLN A 125 5.47 12.69 -13.14
N ALA A 126 5.98 13.70 -13.85
CA ALA A 126 5.75 13.90 -15.27
C ALA A 126 6.44 12.80 -16.10
N ALA A 127 7.65 12.39 -15.71
CA ALA A 127 8.34 11.25 -16.31
C ALA A 127 7.59 9.94 -16.06
N LEU A 128 7.13 9.71 -14.83
CA LEU A 128 6.30 8.55 -14.46
C LEU A 128 4.99 8.53 -15.25
N LYS A 129 4.33 9.68 -15.46
CA LYS A 129 3.11 9.78 -16.28
C LYS A 129 3.31 9.40 -17.76
N LYS A 130 4.52 9.48 -18.31
CA LYS A 130 4.83 9.04 -19.68
C LYS A 130 4.92 7.52 -19.82
N LEU A 131 5.10 6.79 -18.71
CA LEU A 131 5.07 5.33 -18.73
C LEU A 131 3.61 4.81 -18.80
N PRO A 132 3.38 3.69 -19.51
CA PRO A 132 2.16 2.90 -19.34
C PRO A 132 1.88 2.61 -17.86
N GLU A 133 0.62 2.59 -17.48
CA GLU A 133 0.20 2.48 -16.07
C GLU A 133 0.85 1.29 -15.35
N GLU A 134 0.92 0.13 -16.02
CA GLU A 134 1.50 -1.07 -15.44
C GLU A 134 2.99 -0.91 -15.13
N LEU A 135 3.76 -0.36 -16.08
CA LEU A 135 5.19 -0.10 -15.89
C LEU A 135 5.44 0.98 -14.83
N ARG A 136 4.58 2.00 -14.77
CA ARG A 136 4.64 3.04 -13.74
C ARG A 136 4.45 2.44 -12.36
N ARG A 137 3.48 1.54 -12.18
CA ARG A 137 3.26 0.82 -10.92
C ARG A 137 4.49 -0.02 -10.57
N ILE A 138 5.05 -0.77 -11.51
CA ILE A 138 6.27 -1.58 -11.28
C ILE A 138 7.43 -0.69 -10.79
N VAL A 139 7.70 0.43 -11.47
CA VAL A 139 8.79 1.35 -11.10
C VAL A 139 8.56 1.97 -9.73
N ILE A 140 7.34 2.45 -9.43
CA ILE A 140 7.02 3.00 -8.11
C ILE A 140 7.19 1.93 -7.02
N LEU A 141 6.72 0.71 -7.25
CA LEU A 141 6.82 -0.39 -6.29
C LEU A 141 8.26 -0.84 -6.06
N LYS A 142 9.10 -0.84 -7.10
CA LYS A 142 10.51 -1.20 -7.00
C LYS A 142 11.34 -0.08 -6.35
N GLU A 143 11.28 1.12 -6.91
CA GLU A 143 12.18 2.23 -6.55
C GLU A 143 11.76 2.93 -5.25
N LEU A 144 10.46 3.15 -5.02
CA LEU A 144 9.98 3.88 -3.85
C LEU A 144 9.74 2.97 -2.65
N TYR A 145 9.35 1.71 -2.90
CA TYR A 145 8.94 0.77 -1.85
C TYR A 145 9.85 -0.44 -1.69
N GLY A 146 10.89 -0.57 -2.52
CA GLY A 146 11.94 -1.58 -2.40
C GLY A 146 11.44 -3.02 -2.55
N MET A 147 10.33 -3.23 -3.27
CA MET A 147 9.76 -4.57 -3.45
C MET A 147 10.63 -5.43 -4.38
N GLU A 148 10.62 -6.74 -4.16
CA GLU A 148 11.24 -7.67 -5.10
C GLU A 148 10.32 -7.97 -6.29
N HIS A 149 10.90 -8.37 -7.44
CA HIS A 149 10.15 -8.65 -8.67
C HIS A 149 9.02 -9.68 -8.44
N SER A 150 9.30 -10.69 -7.63
CA SER A 150 8.33 -11.72 -7.25
C SER A 150 7.13 -11.17 -6.46
N GLU A 151 7.36 -10.17 -5.59
CA GLU A 151 6.30 -9.51 -4.82
C GLU A 151 5.46 -8.62 -5.75
N ILE A 152 6.12 -7.87 -6.63
CA ILE A 152 5.47 -7.00 -7.63
C ILE A 152 4.60 -7.82 -8.58
N ALA A 153 5.08 -8.98 -9.04
CA ALA A 153 4.33 -9.90 -9.89
C ALA A 153 3.06 -10.41 -9.21
N LEU A 154 3.14 -10.74 -7.92
CA LEU A 154 1.98 -11.20 -7.12
C LEU A 154 0.96 -10.09 -6.92
N VAL A 155 1.41 -8.85 -6.63
CA VAL A 155 0.52 -7.69 -6.49
C VAL A 155 -0.19 -7.36 -7.80
N LEU A 156 0.58 -7.23 -8.88
CA LEU A 156 0.07 -6.83 -10.18
C LEU A 156 -0.60 -7.99 -10.93
N GLY A 157 -0.50 -9.21 -10.40
CA GLY A 157 -0.96 -10.46 -11.01
C GLY A 157 -0.54 -10.58 -12.47
N ILE A 158 0.73 -10.23 -12.72
CA ILE A 158 1.45 -10.46 -13.98
C ILE A 158 2.33 -11.69 -13.76
N THR A 159 2.44 -12.56 -14.77
CA THR A 159 3.36 -13.70 -14.71
C THR A 159 4.78 -13.19 -14.86
N GLU A 160 5.74 -13.74 -14.09
CA GLU A 160 7.17 -13.51 -14.35
C GLU A 160 7.48 -14.01 -15.76
N SER A 161 7.48 -13.13 -16.76
CA SER A 161 8.05 -13.44 -18.06
C SER A 161 9.55 -13.18 -17.99
N ASN A 162 10.27 -14.29 -18.04
CA ASN A 162 11.71 -14.42 -18.25
C ASN A 162 12.14 -13.78 -19.57
#